data_AF-A0A7D5V1X6-F1
#
_entry.id   AF-A0A7D5V1X6-F1
#
_cell.length_a   1.000
_cell.length_b   1.000
_cell.length_c   1.000
_cell.angle_alpha   90.00
_cell.angle_beta   90.00
_cell.angle_gamma   90.00
#
_symmetry.space_group_name_H-M   'P 1'
#
loop_
_entity.id
_entity.type
_entity.pdbx_description
1 polymer ?
#
loop_
_entity_poly.entity_id
_entity_poly.type
_entity_poly.pdbx_seq_one_letter_code
_entity_poly.pdbx_strand_id
1 'polypeptide(L)'
;MQAFLIMDYIPGRSLDLHSLVNETEQRRTQFFSELIDIFVQLGKLEFHAVGSLIPDPTGQSKYVVGNFRSMPMNELQMQKQRRRQLTFTSATRFVDELYDILLELYRMPIEELSRETAELELFALHILAKEIPKILDSHSDQGPFVLTHADLRCANIIVDDDFHIRGIIDWEWASTVPRQFFTPPPWITGHDIDSLRGISKDIYAEFCHVLQAKSKVSSDYDQLLEAWDSDHTLTLPLTRILQHPTSLICVFYRAIYPKMFRETRHEFVPRFFKSYRNWLLELEIRQRLDASCRYTQYLKDSGLFVVDEQSQKINEWLLRGPSICLLRELVHNNNKIKEDVWYYNGLNLTISEALNYIPAQDAA
;
A
#
# COMPACT_ATOMS: atom_id res chain seq x y z
N MET A 1 11.72 -21.67 -21.37
CA MET A 1 13.11 -21.26 -21.05
C MET A 1 13.07 -20.75 -19.62
N GLN A 2 13.82 -21.37 -18.70
CA GLN A 2 13.85 -20.96 -17.30
C GLN A 2 14.90 -19.84 -17.18
N ALA A 3 14.50 -18.67 -16.70
CA ALA A 3 15.43 -17.57 -16.45
C ALA A 3 16.15 -17.82 -15.12
N PHE A 4 17.45 -17.54 -15.07
CA PHE A 4 18.24 -17.60 -13.84
C PHE A 4 19.21 -16.42 -13.77
N LEU A 5 19.56 -16.01 -12.55
CA LEU A 5 20.54 -14.98 -12.25
C LEU A 5 21.60 -15.58 -11.34
N ILE A 6 22.88 -15.27 -11.59
CA ILE A 6 24.00 -15.62 -10.69
C ILE A 6 24.49 -14.31 -10.09
N MET A 7 24.56 -14.26 -8.77
CA MET A 7 24.94 -13.06 -8.02
C MET A 7 25.75 -13.43 -6.78
N ASP A 8 26.50 -12.47 -6.26
CA ASP A 8 27.24 -12.64 -5.01
C ASP A 8 26.29 -12.84 -3.82
N TYR A 9 26.68 -13.70 -2.88
CA TYR A 9 25.92 -13.92 -1.65
C TYR A 9 26.13 -12.76 -0.69
N ILE A 10 25.03 -12.18 -0.20
CA ILE A 10 25.04 -11.10 0.79
C ILE A 10 24.87 -11.75 2.19
N PRO A 11 25.92 -11.76 3.04
CA PRO A 11 25.80 -12.34 4.38
C PRO A 11 24.91 -11.48 5.27
N GLY A 12 24.06 -12.14 6.05
CA GLY A 12 23.13 -11.49 6.98
C GLY A 12 21.80 -12.23 7.04
N ARG A 13 20.79 -11.54 7.56
CA ARG A 13 19.39 -11.99 7.59
C ARG A 13 18.48 -10.89 7.08
N SER A 14 17.31 -11.26 6.56
CA SER A 14 16.26 -10.28 6.28
C SER A 14 15.89 -9.52 7.57
N LEU A 15 15.62 -8.23 7.43
CA LEU A 15 15.18 -7.38 8.53
C LEU A 15 13.86 -7.91 9.09
N ASP A 16 13.84 -8.13 10.41
CA ASP A 16 12.62 -8.37 11.17
C ASP A 16 12.22 -7.08 11.90
N LEU A 17 11.02 -6.57 11.60
CA LEU A 17 10.58 -5.27 12.09
C LEU A 17 10.36 -5.26 13.61
N HIS A 18 9.82 -6.35 14.18
CA HIS A 18 9.65 -6.47 15.63
C HIS A 18 10.98 -6.44 16.37
N SER A 19 11.98 -7.15 15.84
CA SER A 19 13.34 -7.14 16.40
C SER A 19 13.94 -5.74 16.33
N LEU A 20 13.81 -5.03 15.21
CA LEU A 20 14.30 -3.64 15.07
C LEU A 20 13.61 -2.70 16.07
N VAL A 21 12.30 -2.79 16.24
CA VAL A 21 11.55 -1.90 17.16
C VAL A 21 11.97 -2.12 18.62
N ASN A 22 12.29 -3.36 18.99
CA ASN A 22 12.73 -3.73 20.34
C ASN A 22 14.22 -3.49 20.60
N GLU A 23 14.99 -3.09 19.59
CA GLU A 23 16.41 -2.78 19.75
C GLU A 23 16.67 -1.47 20.48
N THR A 24 17.93 -1.20 20.84
CA THR A 24 18.34 0.08 21.45
C THR A 24 18.11 1.28 20.54
N GLU A 25 17.90 2.47 21.11
CA GLU A 25 17.73 3.71 20.33
C GLU A 25 18.93 4.03 19.46
N GLN A 26 20.14 3.76 19.95
CA GLN A 26 21.36 3.94 19.18
C GLN A 26 21.38 3.07 17.92
N ARG A 27 21.03 1.78 18.02
CA ARG A 27 21.01 0.86 16.87
C ARG A 27 19.93 1.23 15.86
N ARG A 28 18.73 1.59 16.31
CA ARG A 28 17.66 2.02 15.40
C ARG A 28 18.00 3.34 14.69
N THR A 29 18.58 4.30 15.41
CA THR A 29 19.06 5.56 14.83
C THR A 29 20.11 5.30 13.75
N GLN A 30 21.06 4.40 14.02
CA GLN A 30 22.07 4.00 13.06
C GLN A 30 21.45 3.34 11.81
N PHE A 31 20.54 2.39 12.01
CA PHE A 31 19.83 1.73 10.91
C PHE A 31 19.05 2.73 10.04
N PHE A 32 18.28 3.63 10.65
CA PHE A 32 17.56 4.66 9.90
C PHE A 32 18.50 5.63 9.19
N SER A 33 19.63 5.98 9.79
CA SER A 33 20.66 6.79 9.16
C SER A 33 21.19 6.14 7.87
N GLU A 34 21.52 4.85 7.91
CA GLU A 34 21.98 4.10 6.74
C GLU A 34 20.90 3.99 5.66
N LEU A 35 19.67 3.74 6.06
CA LEU A 35 18.56 3.67 5.11
C LEU A 35 18.31 5.02 4.42
N ILE A 36 18.41 6.12 5.16
CA ILE A 36 18.36 7.48 4.61
C ILE A 36 19.50 7.71 3.62
N ASP A 37 20.73 7.26 3.94
CA ASP A 37 21.88 7.38 3.03
C ASP A 37 21.65 6.66 1.70
N ILE A 38 20.99 5.50 1.73
CA ILE A 38 20.58 4.77 0.53
C ILE A 38 19.55 5.57 -0.26
N PHE A 39 18.53 6.14 0.38
CA PHE A 39 17.53 6.96 -0.30
C PHE A 39 18.12 8.22 -0.93
N VAL A 40 19.10 8.87 -0.28
CA VAL A 40 19.83 10.00 -0.86
C VAL A 40 20.59 9.56 -2.11
N GLN A 41 21.27 8.41 -2.06
CA GLN A 41 21.98 7.89 -3.22
C GLN A 41 21.04 7.57 -4.39
N LEU A 42 19.88 6.95 -4.12
CA LEU A 42 18.85 6.69 -5.13
C LEU A 42 18.24 7.98 -5.70
N GLY A 43 17.97 8.96 -4.85
CA GLY A 43 17.42 10.27 -5.24
C GLY A 43 18.38 11.10 -6.10
N LYS A 44 19.68 10.80 -6.09
CA LYS A 44 20.69 11.39 -6.99
C LYS A 44 20.70 10.76 -8.39
N LEU A 45 20.07 9.59 -8.57
CA LEU A 45 19.94 8.95 -9.87
C LEU A 45 18.74 9.54 -10.62
N GLU A 46 19.00 10.56 -11.42
CA GLU A 46 17.97 11.27 -12.18
C GLU A 46 17.83 10.74 -13.61
N PHE A 47 16.58 10.67 -14.07
CA PHE A 47 16.18 10.17 -15.38
C PHE A 47 15.24 11.16 -16.07
N HIS A 48 15.13 11.04 -17.39
CA HIS A 48 14.31 11.92 -18.24
C HIS A 48 12.83 11.49 -18.35
N ALA A 49 12.49 10.32 -17.81
CA ALA A 49 11.14 9.76 -17.89
C ALA A 49 10.87 8.75 -16.77
N VAL A 50 9.59 8.45 -16.57
CA VAL A 50 9.04 7.34 -15.78
C VAL A 50 9.06 6.07 -16.61
N GLY A 51 9.66 5.01 -16.07
CA GLY A 51 9.72 3.71 -16.73
C GLY A 51 10.57 2.68 -16.00
N SER A 52 10.58 1.44 -16.50
CA SER A 52 11.50 0.41 -16.03
C SER A 52 12.84 0.49 -16.76
N LEU A 53 13.93 0.23 -16.04
CA LEU A 53 15.26 0.15 -16.65
C LEU A 53 15.40 -1.16 -17.41
N ILE A 54 15.72 -1.09 -18.70
CA ILE A 54 15.93 -2.25 -19.55
C ILE A 54 17.28 -2.15 -20.28
N PRO A 55 17.92 -3.27 -20.64
CA PRO A 55 19.10 -3.24 -21.50
C PRO A 55 18.80 -2.49 -22.80
N ASP A 56 19.74 -1.65 -23.23
CA ASP A 56 19.59 -0.92 -24.49
C ASP A 56 19.62 -1.93 -25.66
N PRO A 57 18.52 -2.05 -26.44
CA PRO A 57 18.48 -2.98 -27.56
C PRO A 57 19.42 -2.58 -28.70
N THR A 58 19.87 -1.32 -28.75
CA THR A 58 20.81 -0.81 -29.75
C THR A 58 22.27 -1.00 -29.33
N GLY A 59 22.52 -1.26 -28.03
CA GLY A 59 23.85 -1.37 -27.45
C GLY A 59 24.63 -0.06 -27.36
N GLN A 60 23.99 1.11 -27.55
CA GLN A 60 24.65 2.43 -27.45
C GLN A 60 24.88 2.86 -25.98
N SER A 61 24.02 2.40 -25.08
CA SER A 61 24.11 2.56 -23.62
C SER A 61 24.06 1.20 -22.93
N LYS A 62 24.37 1.16 -21.62
CA LYS A 62 24.13 -0.02 -20.79
C LYS A 62 22.62 -0.26 -20.58
N TYR A 63 21.84 0.80 -20.50
CA TYR A 63 20.41 0.75 -20.23
C TYR A 63 19.66 1.92 -20.88
N VAL A 64 18.35 1.74 -21.04
CA VAL A 64 17.38 2.78 -21.42
C VAL A 64 16.17 2.72 -20.48
N VAL A 65 15.42 3.83 -20.40
CA VAL A 65 14.14 3.87 -19.69
C VAL A 65 13.07 3.35 -20.65
N GLY A 66 12.59 2.14 -20.38
CA GLY A 66 11.52 1.51 -21.15
C GLY A 66 10.13 1.90 -20.64
N ASN A 67 9.15 1.07 -20.98
CA ASN A 67 7.78 1.24 -20.47
C ASN A 67 7.74 1.05 -18.96
N PHE A 68 6.90 1.83 -18.28
CA PHE A 68 6.60 1.61 -16.86
C PHE A 68 5.99 0.23 -16.64
N ARG A 69 6.39 -0.45 -15.56
CA ARG A 69 5.87 -1.76 -15.12
C ARG A 69 5.58 -1.69 -13.63
N SER A 70 4.41 -2.18 -13.24
CA SER A 70 4.01 -2.33 -11.84
C SER A 70 3.22 -3.62 -11.65
N MET A 71 3.23 -4.16 -10.44
CA MET A 71 2.46 -5.36 -10.09
C MET A 71 0.96 -5.20 -10.43
N PRO A 72 0.27 -4.09 -10.06
CA PRO A 72 -1.15 -3.95 -10.36
C PRO A 72 -1.45 -3.88 -11.86
N MET A 73 -0.54 -3.29 -12.66
CA MET A 73 -0.68 -3.29 -14.10
C MET A 73 -0.49 -4.70 -14.70
N ASN A 74 0.45 -5.49 -14.16
CA ASN A 74 0.67 -6.86 -14.59
C ASN A 74 -0.56 -7.73 -14.32
N GLU A 75 -1.18 -7.60 -13.14
CA GLU A 75 -2.43 -8.28 -12.79
C GLU A 75 -3.56 -7.97 -13.79
N LEU A 76 -3.75 -6.68 -14.13
CA LEU A 76 -4.74 -6.29 -15.14
C LEU A 76 -4.41 -6.82 -16.54
N GLN A 77 -3.13 -6.81 -16.94
CA GLN A 77 -2.71 -7.33 -18.25
C GLN A 77 -2.88 -8.84 -18.39
N MET A 78 -2.83 -9.59 -17.28
CA MET A 78 -3.16 -11.02 -17.31
C MET A 78 -4.66 -11.27 -17.51
N GLN A 79 -5.51 -10.33 -17.08
CA GLN A 79 -6.97 -10.46 -17.16
C GLN A 79 -7.60 -9.86 -18.44
N LYS A 80 -6.97 -8.86 -19.07
CA LYS A 80 -7.45 -8.19 -20.29
C LYS A 80 -6.42 -8.25 -21.43
N GLN A 81 -6.85 -8.01 -22.67
CA GLN A 81 -5.89 -7.81 -23.78
C GLN A 81 -5.09 -6.50 -23.61
N ARG A 82 -3.80 -6.57 -23.97
CA ARG A 82 -2.73 -5.57 -23.93
C ARG A 82 -3.19 -4.10 -23.82
N ARG A 83 -2.93 -3.46 -22.67
CA ARG A 83 -2.88 -1.99 -22.56
C ARG A 83 -1.69 -1.45 -23.35
N ARG A 84 -1.84 -0.28 -23.99
CA ARG A 84 -0.73 0.46 -24.60
C ARG A 84 0.19 0.91 -23.47
N GLN A 85 1.38 0.31 -23.42
CA GLN A 85 2.40 0.67 -22.46
C GLN A 85 3.10 1.94 -22.95
N LEU A 86 3.15 2.96 -22.09
CA LEU A 86 3.76 4.24 -22.38
C LEU A 86 4.90 4.50 -21.39
N THR A 87 5.93 5.17 -21.89
CA THR A 87 6.90 5.89 -21.09
C THR A 87 6.30 7.27 -20.82
N PHE A 88 6.31 7.72 -19.57
CA PHE A 88 5.72 9.00 -19.19
C PHE A 88 6.81 10.03 -18.94
N THR A 89 6.63 11.25 -19.45
CA THR A 89 7.50 12.40 -19.14
C THR A 89 6.77 13.43 -18.27
N SER A 90 5.68 13.05 -17.62
CA SER A 90 4.83 13.92 -16.81
C SER A 90 4.37 13.19 -15.54
N ALA A 91 4.51 13.85 -14.39
CA ALA A 91 4.04 13.36 -13.09
C ALA A 91 2.52 13.22 -13.06
N THR A 92 1.81 14.18 -13.65
CA THR A 92 0.35 14.16 -13.81
C THR A 92 -0.07 12.93 -14.60
N ARG A 93 0.57 12.68 -15.76
CA ARG A 93 0.26 11.49 -16.58
C ARG A 93 0.54 10.18 -15.87
N PHE A 94 1.62 10.13 -15.09
CA PHE A 94 1.95 8.96 -14.28
C PHE A 94 0.84 8.67 -13.26
N VAL A 95 0.37 9.68 -12.53
CA VAL A 95 -0.69 9.52 -11.53
C VAL A 95 -2.04 9.20 -12.16
N ASP A 96 -2.37 9.84 -13.29
CA ASP A 96 -3.58 9.52 -14.06
C ASP A 96 -3.61 8.03 -14.42
N GLU A 97 -2.49 7.48 -14.91
CA GLU A 97 -2.41 6.05 -15.25
C GLU A 97 -2.56 5.15 -14.02
N LEU A 98 -1.91 5.49 -12.89
CA LEU A 98 -2.06 4.71 -11.65
C LEU A 98 -3.51 4.75 -11.15
N TYR A 99 -4.18 5.90 -11.25
CA TYR A 99 -5.57 6.04 -10.86
C TYR A 99 -6.52 5.30 -11.81
N ASP A 100 -6.25 5.31 -13.11
CA ASP A 100 -7.02 4.52 -14.09
C ASP A 100 -6.85 3.01 -13.86
N ILE A 101 -5.65 2.55 -13.52
CA ILE A 101 -5.39 1.17 -13.10
C ILE A 101 -6.20 0.83 -11.85
N LEU A 102 -6.17 1.71 -10.84
CA LEU A 102 -6.93 1.56 -9.60
C LEU A 102 -8.45 1.45 -9.88
N LEU A 103 -9.01 2.36 -10.67
CA LEU A 103 -10.42 2.31 -11.06
C LEU A 103 -10.78 1.02 -11.80
N GLU A 104 -9.92 0.54 -12.68
CA GLU A 104 -10.17 -0.70 -13.41
C GLU A 104 -10.15 -1.94 -12.52
N LEU A 105 -9.21 -2.03 -11.58
CA LEU A 105 -9.14 -3.14 -10.63
C LEU A 105 -10.43 -3.24 -9.81
N TYR A 106 -10.90 -2.12 -9.27
CA TYR A 106 -12.13 -2.10 -8.45
C TYR A 106 -13.43 -2.25 -9.25
N ARG A 107 -13.39 -2.10 -10.58
CA ARG A 107 -14.51 -2.44 -11.48
C ARG A 107 -14.61 -3.93 -11.79
N MET A 108 -13.53 -4.69 -11.58
CA MET A 108 -13.57 -6.13 -11.84
C MET A 108 -14.58 -6.80 -10.88
N PRO A 109 -15.41 -7.72 -11.39
CA PRO A 109 -16.31 -8.47 -10.53
C PRO A 109 -15.50 -9.39 -9.61
N ILE A 110 -15.91 -9.46 -8.35
CA ILE A 110 -15.33 -10.36 -7.34
C ILE A 110 -16.42 -11.25 -6.77
N GLU A 111 -16.05 -12.41 -6.23
CA GLU A 111 -17.02 -13.27 -5.55
C GLU A 111 -17.62 -12.59 -4.31
N GLU A 112 -18.93 -12.77 -4.13
CA GLU A 112 -19.66 -12.37 -2.92
C GLU A 112 -19.45 -10.90 -2.47
N LEU A 113 -19.27 -9.98 -3.43
CA LEU A 113 -19.18 -8.54 -3.17
C LEU A 113 -20.39 -8.03 -2.37
N SER A 114 -20.15 -7.53 -1.17
CA SER A 114 -21.19 -6.92 -0.34
C SER A 114 -21.47 -5.46 -0.76
N ARG A 115 -22.69 -4.98 -0.53
CA ARG A 115 -23.02 -3.55 -0.74
C ARG A 115 -22.16 -2.63 0.12
N GLU A 116 -21.91 -2.99 1.39
CA GLU A 116 -21.07 -2.18 2.28
C GLU A 116 -19.65 -2.02 1.70
N THR A 117 -19.03 -3.11 1.28
CA THR A 117 -17.70 -3.10 0.64
C THR A 117 -17.71 -2.22 -0.61
N ALA A 118 -18.68 -2.43 -1.51
CA ALA A 118 -18.78 -1.66 -2.75
C ALA A 118 -18.92 -0.15 -2.49
N GLU A 119 -19.76 0.23 -1.51
CA GLU A 119 -19.96 1.62 -1.10
C GLU A 119 -18.67 2.23 -0.52
N LEU A 120 -17.96 1.51 0.36
CA LEU A 120 -16.70 1.97 0.94
C LEU A 120 -15.64 2.21 -0.13
N GLU A 121 -15.46 1.26 -1.05
CA GLU A 121 -14.49 1.37 -2.15
C GLU A 121 -14.82 2.53 -3.07
N LEU A 122 -16.07 2.62 -3.54
CA LEU A 122 -16.45 3.65 -4.49
C LEU A 122 -16.44 5.04 -3.86
N PHE A 123 -16.78 5.14 -2.57
CA PHE A 123 -16.65 6.40 -1.82
C PHE A 123 -15.19 6.83 -1.74
N ALA A 124 -14.29 5.92 -1.36
CA ALA A 124 -12.86 6.21 -1.30
C ALA A 124 -12.35 6.68 -2.66
N LEU A 125 -12.60 5.93 -3.74
CA LEU A 125 -12.21 6.29 -5.11
C LEU A 125 -12.72 7.67 -5.52
N HIS A 126 -13.97 8.00 -5.19
CA HIS A 126 -14.56 9.31 -5.49
C HIS A 126 -13.89 10.46 -4.76
N ILE A 127 -13.46 10.25 -3.51
CA ILE A 127 -12.68 11.25 -2.77
C ILE A 127 -11.28 11.36 -3.34
N LEU A 128 -10.61 10.24 -3.66
CA LEU A 128 -9.28 10.23 -4.28
C LEU A 128 -9.25 11.07 -5.57
N ALA A 129 -10.26 10.93 -6.44
CA ALA A 129 -10.36 11.73 -7.68
C ALA A 129 -10.28 13.25 -7.45
N LYS A 130 -10.74 13.72 -6.28
CA LYS A 130 -10.76 15.13 -5.91
C LYS A 130 -9.49 15.59 -5.22
N GLU A 131 -8.83 14.70 -4.48
CA GLU A 131 -7.65 15.04 -3.69
C GLU A 131 -6.35 14.86 -4.49
N ILE A 132 -6.29 13.91 -5.43
CA ILE A 132 -5.12 13.66 -6.27
C ILE A 132 -4.60 14.92 -6.97
N PRO A 133 -5.43 15.76 -7.63
CA PRO A 133 -4.93 16.96 -8.29
C PRO A 133 -4.34 18.00 -7.33
N LYS A 134 -4.67 17.94 -6.03
CA LYS A 134 -4.20 18.91 -5.03
C LYS A 134 -2.82 18.58 -4.48
N ILE A 135 -2.40 17.32 -4.57
CA ILE A 135 -1.08 16.89 -4.11
C ILE A 135 -0.02 16.91 -5.22
N LEU A 136 -0.43 17.12 -6.46
CA LEU A 136 0.48 17.24 -7.60
C LEU A 136 1.11 18.63 -7.62
N ASP A 137 2.44 18.67 -7.60
CA ASP A 137 3.20 19.87 -7.91
C ASP A 137 3.36 20.02 -9.44
N SER A 138 2.68 21.00 -10.00
CA SER A 138 2.74 21.32 -11.43
C SER A 138 4.10 21.88 -11.88
N HIS A 139 4.90 22.44 -10.97
CA HIS A 139 6.22 22.99 -11.30
C HIS A 139 7.26 21.89 -11.55
N SER A 140 7.10 20.73 -10.90
CA SER A 140 7.95 19.54 -11.08
C SER A 140 7.30 18.46 -11.96
N ASP A 141 6.27 18.81 -12.74
CA ASP A 141 5.53 17.83 -13.57
C ASP A 141 6.45 17.12 -14.58
N GLN A 142 7.41 17.83 -15.17
CA GLN A 142 8.33 17.28 -16.17
C GLN A 142 9.60 16.65 -15.56
N GLY A 143 9.61 16.42 -14.25
CA GLY A 143 10.70 15.79 -13.53
C GLY A 143 11.45 16.73 -12.56
N PRO A 144 12.60 16.28 -12.02
CA PRO A 144 13.30 15.05 -12.39
C PRO A 144 12.56 13.77 -11.94
N PHE A 145 12.86 12.66 -12.62
CA PHE A 145 12.39 11.32 -12.26
C PHE A 145 13.52 10.56 -11.58
N VAL A 146 13.24 9.82 -10.51
CA VAL A 146 14.25 9.14 -9.68
C VAL A 146 13.97 7.66 -9.57
N LEU A 147 15.01 6.85 -9.37
CA LEU A 147 14.87 5.40 -9.23
C LEU A 147 14.27 5.03 -7.87
N THR A 148 13.25 4.18 -7.88
CA THR A 148 12.68 3.57 -6.68
C THR A 148 12.72 2.04 -6.77
N HIS A 149 12.78 1.40 -5.61
CA HIS A 149 12.69 -0.05 -5.47
C HIS A 149 11.27 -0.60 -5.76
N ALA A 150 10.24 0.22 -5.57
CA ALA A 150 8.81 -0.13 -5.64
C ALA A 150 8.28 -1.17 -4.63
N ASP A 151 9.11 -2.08 -4.10
CA ASP A 151 8.71 -3.07 -3.07
C ASP A 151 9.72 -3.21 -1.91
N LEU A 152 10.14 -2.11 -1.28
CA LEU A 152 11.16 -2.14 -0.21
C LEU A 152 10.57 -2.58 1.15
N ARG A 153 10.08 -3.81 1.22
CA ARG A 153 9.63 -4.46 2.46
C ARG A 153 10.82 -4.89 3.32
N CYS A 154 10.60 -5.11 4.62
CA CYS A 154 11.67 -5.54 5.54
C CYS A 154 12.36 -6.84 5.07
N ALA A 155 11.60 -7.77 4.47
CA ALA A 155 12.14 -9.00 3.89
C ALA A 155 13.24 -8.77 2.82
N ASN A 156 13.18 -7.63 2.13
CA ASN A 156 14.08 -7.24 1.04
C ASN A 156 15.30 -6.43 1.51
N ILE A 157 15.44 -6.20 2.82
CA ILE A 157 16.59 -5.53 3.44
C ILE A 157 17.38 -6.57 4.22
N ILE A 158 18.64 -6.80 3.82
CA ILE A 158 19.54 -7.72 4.52
C ILE A 158 20.36 -6.93 5.54
N VAL A 159 20.36 -7.38 6.80
CA VAL A 159 21.10 -6.78 7.91
C VAL A 159 22.04 -7.79 8.58
N ASP A 160 23.10 -7.30 9.21
CA ASP A 160 23.94 -8.11 10.10
C ASP A 160 23.40 -8.14 11.55
N ASP A 161 24.16 -8.76 12.46
CA ASP A 161 23.77 -8.93 13.87
C ASP A 161 23.65 -7.60 14.63
N ASP A 162 24.30 -6.54 14.15
CA ASP A 162 24.26 -5.19 14.71
C ASP A 162 23.23 -4.29 14.02
N PHE A 163 22.40 -4.85 13.13
CA PHE A 163 21.40 -4.16 12.32
C PHE A 163 21.99 -3.19 11.28
N HIS A 164 23.27 -3.34 10.90
CA HIS A 164 23.81 -2.61 9.75
C HIS A 164 23.28 -3.19 8.45
N ILE A 165 22.89 -2.32 7.51
CA ILE A 165 22.36 -2.73 6.21
C ILE A 165 23.50 -3.29 5.35
N ARG A 166 23.39 -4.57 5.00
CA ARG A 166 24.35 -5.31 4.16
C ARG A 166 23.97 -5.31 2.68
N GLY A 167 22.68 -5.15 2.39
CA GLY A 167 22.20 -5.04 1.02
C GLY A 167 20.69 -4.94 0.91
N ILE A 168 20.24 -4.53 -0.28
CA ILE A 168 18.84 -4.51 -0.68
C ILE A 168 18.69 -5.43 -1.89
N ILE A 169 17.74 -6.35 -1.82
CA ILE A 169 17.48 -7.37 -2.83
C ILE A 169 16.09 -7.20 -3.44
N ASP A 170 15.77 -7.99 -4.47
CA ASP A 170 14.43 -8.05 -5.08
C ASP A 170 14.02 -6.79 -5.87
N TRP A 171 14.92 -6.32 -6.73
CA TRP A 171 14.73 -5.13 -7.59
C TRP A 171 13.84 -5.36 -8.83
N GLU A 172 13.07 -6.45 -8.91
CA GLU A 172 12.36 -6.86 -10.15
C GLU A 172 11.28 -5.87 -10.63
N TRP A 173 10.74 -5.05 -9.73
CA TRP A 173 9.77 -3.99 -10.04
C TRP A 173 10.36 -2.58 -9.97
N ALA A 174 11.68 -2.48 -9.89
CA ALA A 174 12.35 -1.19 -9.86
C ALA A 174 12.00 -0.35 -11.09
N SER A 175 11.65 0.90 -10.84
CA SER A 175 11.23 1.85 -11.87
C SER A 175 11.59 3.26 -11.46
N THR A 176 11.61 4.15 -12.44
CA THR A 176 11.74 5.58 -12.20
C THR A 176 10.36 6.17 -11.96
N VAL A 177 10.25 7.04 -10.95
CA VAL A 177 9.00 7.72 -10.56
C VAL A 177 9.26 9.23 -10.48
N PRO A 178 8.23 10.09 -10.60
CA PRO A 178 8.41 11.51 -10.35
C PRO A 178 8.92 11.74 -8.92
N ARG A 179 9.85 12.67 -8.73
CA ARG A 179 10.47 12.94 -7.41
C ARG A 179 9.45 13.17 -6.30
N GLN A 180 8.34 13.85 -6.58
CA GLN A 180 7.25 14.08 -5.64
C GLN A 180 6.51 12.81 -5.16
N PHE A 181 6.72 11.66 -5.83
CA PHE A 181 6.20 10.33 -5.43
C PHE A 181 7.31 9.37 -4.96
N PHE A 182 8.52 9.87 -4.78
CA PHE A 182 9.60 9.13 -4.14
C PHE A 182 9.40 9.18 -2.64
N THR A 183 8.74 8.17 -2.05
CA THR A 183 8.35 8.16 -0.63
C THR A 183 9.08 7.08 0.16
N PRO A 184 9.19 7.20 1.50
CA PRO A 184 9.72 6.13 2.33
C PRO A 184 8.81 4.88 2.27
N PRO A 185 9.31 3.70 2.65
CA PRO A 185 8.53 2.47 2.64
C PRO A 185 7.32 2.56 3.57
N PRO A 186 6.22 1.85 3.26
CA PRO A 186 4.98 1.95 4.02
C PRO A 186 5.08 1.42 5.46
N TRP A 187 6.03 0.51 5.75
CA TRP A 187 6.33 0.08 7.12
C TRP A 187 7.07 1.16 7.94
N ILE A 188 7.67 2.17 7.29
CA ILE A 188 8.19 3.38 7.97
C ILE A 188 7.08 4.40 8.15
N THR A 189 6.31 4.67 7.09
CA THR A 189 5.31 5.75 7.08
C THR A 189 4.02 5.41 7.84
N GLY A 190 3.86 4.20 8.35
CA GLY A 190 2.66 3.79 9.08
C GLY A 190 1.53 3.24 8.21
N HIS A 191 1.76 3.05 6.90
CA HIS A 191 0.73 2.66 5.92
C HIS A 191 0.82 1.19 5.48
N ASP A 192 1.72 0.41 6.08
CA ASP A 192 1.76 -1.06 5.96
C ASP A 192 1.15 -1.69 7.22
N ILE A 193 -0.18 -1.77 7.25
CA ILE A 193 -0.93 -2.22 8.44
C ILE A 193 -0.55 -3.65 8.83
N ASP A 194 -0.26 -4.52 7.85
CA ASP A 194 0.07 -5.91 8.10
C ASP A 194 1.46 -6.07 8.73
N SER A 195 2.47 -5.36 8.22
CA SER A 195 3.80 -5.36 8.82
C SER A 195 3.82 -4.69 10.20
N LEU A 196 2.92 -3.73 10.45
CA LEU A 196 2.87 -2.94 11.68
C LEU A 196 2.00 -3.54 12.78
N ARG A 197 1.46 -4.75 12.59
CA ARG A 197 0.61 -5.41 13.60
C ARG A 197 1.35 -5.54 14.92
N GLY A 198 0.70 -5.11 16.01
CA GLY A 198 1.28 -5.18 17.36
C GLY A 198 2.39 -4.15 17.65
N ILE A 199 2.74 -3.29 16.69
CA ILE A 199 3.73 -2.22 16.89
C ILE A 199 3.01 -0.94 17.28
N SER A 200 3.23 -0.47 18.52
CA SER A 200 2.69 0.80 19.02
C SER A 200 3.63 1.99 18.81
N LYS A 201 4.86 1.71 18.36
CA LYS A 201 5.91 2.72 18.23
C LYS A 201 5.72 3.59 16.99
N ASP A 202 5.93 4.89 17.14
CA ASP A 202 5.93 5.84 16.02
C ASP A 202 7.26 5.79 15.26
N ILE A 203 7.37 4.81 14.35
CA ILE A 203 8.54 4.61 13.50
C ILE A 203 8.77 5.81 12.59
N TYR A 204 7.69 6.44 12.10
CA TYR A 204 7.80 7.56 11.18
C TYR A 204 8.43 8.77 11.87
N ALA A 205 7.97 9.10 13.09
CA ALA A 205 8.55 10.20 13.86
C ALA A 205 10.03 9.97 14.18
N GLU A 206 10.42 8.76 14.56
CA GLU A 206 11.83 8.41 14.80
C GLU A 206 12.67 8.57 13.52
N PHE A 207 12.18 8.05 12.39
CA PHE A 207 12.84 8.18 11.09
C PHE A 207 13.00 9.65 10.66
N CYS A 208 11.94 10.46 10.77
CA CYS A 208 11.98 11.89 10.47
C CYS A 208 12.97 12.65 11.38
N HIS A 209 13.06 12.28 12.65
CA HIS A 209 14.04 12.89 13.56
C HIS A 209 15.48 12.63 13.11
N VAL A 210 15.79 11.42 12.67
CA VAL A 210 17.11 11.08 12.12
C VAL A 210 17.38 11.86 10.83
N LEU A 211 16.40 11.97 9.92
CA LEU A 211 16.53 12.76 8.69
C LEU A 211 16.82 14.24 8.99
N GLN A 212 16.08 14.83 9.93
CA GLN A 212 16.29 16.21 10.38
C GLN A 212 17.65 16.41 11.04
N ALA A 213 18.16 15.42 11.78
CA ALA A 213 19.50 15.49 12.36
C ALA A 213 20.57 15.46 11.26
N LYS A 214 20.39 14.62 10.24
CA LYS A 214 21.33 14.50 9.10
C LYS A 214 21.33 15.74 8.21
N SER A 215 20.17 16.36 7.95
CA SER A 215 20.09 17.61 7.16
C SER A 215 20.81 18.79 7.82
N LYS A 216 20.83 18.86 9.15
CA LYS A 216 21.63 19.86 9.88
C LYS A 216 23.14 19.72 9.68
N VAL A 217 23.61 18.53 9.31
CA VAL A 217 25.03 18.23 9.08
C VAL A 217 25.42 18.42 7.62
N SER A 218 24.52 18.14 6.67
CA SER A 218 24.79 18.27 5.23
C SER A 218 23.52 18.59 4.46
N SER A 219 23.63 19.48 3.47
CA SER A 219 22.53 19.83 2.56
C SER A 219 22.09 18.70 1.63
N ASP A 220 22.85 17.60 1.57
CA ASP A 220 22.51 16.43 0.74
C ASP A 220 21.17 15.80 1.12
N TYR A 221 20.69 16.02 2.35
CA TYR A 221 19.43 15.49 2.87
C TYR A 221 18.25 16.45 2.72
N ASP A 222 18.49 17.73 2.40
CA ASP A 222 17.46 18.77 2.38
C ASP A 222 16.33 18.42 1.41
N GLN A 223 16.68 17.85 0.26
CA GLN A 223 15.70 17.44 -0.75
C GLN A 223 14.74 16.36 -0.24
N LEU A 224 15.23 15.37 0.52
CA LEU A 224 14.36 14.35 1.12
C LEU A 224 13.56 14.92 2.28
N LEU A 225 14.16 15.81 3.07
CA LEU A 225 13.49 16.45 4.19
C LEU A 225 12.30 17.30 3.71
N GLU A 226 12.48 18.09 2.64
CA GLU A 226 11.42 18.87 2.02
C GLU A 226 10.32 17.96 1.46
N ALA A 227 10.70 16.91 0.73
CA ALA A 227 9.74 15.99 0.12
C ALA A 227 8.93 15.15 1.13
N TRP A 228 9.53 14.83 2.28
CA TRP A 228 8.94 13.94 3.30
C TRP A 228 8.50 14.68 4.55
N ASP A 229 8.43 16.01 4.51
CA ASP A 229 7.96 16.76 5.66
C ASP A 229 6.52 16.36 6.02
N SER A 230 6.26 16.36 7.32
CA SER A 230 5.03 15.90 7.94
C SER A 230 3.78 16.71 7.55
N ASP A 231 3.96 17.91 6.99
CA ASP A 231 2.89 18.75 6.46
C ASP A 231 2.23 18.19 5.18
N HIS A 232 2.88 17.25 4.49
CA HIS A 232 2.30 16.53 3.34
C HIS A 232 1.33 15.42 3.76
N THR A 233 0.37 15.79 4.60
CA THR A 233 -0.52 14.88 5.35
C THR A 233 -1.31 13.88 4.49
N LEU A 234 -1.53 14.16 3.21
CA LEU A 234 -2.24 13.28 2.28
C LEU A 234 -1.34 12.63 1.22
N THR A 235 -0.14 13.17 0.95
CA THR A 235 0.72 12.67 -0.13
C THR A 235 1.14 11.22 0.10
N LEU A 236 1.60 10.88 1.31
CA LEU A 236 2.02 9.51 1.66
C LEU A 236 0.89 8.48 1.53
N PRO A 237 -0.29 8.65 2.18
CA PRO A 237 -1.36 7.67 2.05
C PRO A 237 -1.92 7.59 0.62
N LEU A 238 -2.01 8.71 -0.10
CA LEU A 238 -2.46 8.71 -1.51
C LEU A 238 -1.48 7.95 -2.40
N THR A 239 -0.18 8.21 -2.25
CA THR A 239 0.89 7.51 -3.00
C THR A 239 0.83 6.01 -2.73
N ARG A 240 0.65 5.61 -1.46
CA ARG A 240 0.52 4.20 -1.09
C ARG A 240 -0.67 3.55 -1.78
N ILE A 241 -1.85 4.18 -1.78
CA ILE A 241 -3.04 3.61 -2.43
C ILE A 241 -2.84 3.48 -3.94
N LEU A 242 -2.25 4.49 -4.59
CA LEU A 242 -2.01 4.49 -6.04
C LEU A 242 -1.01 3.40 -6.47
N GLN A 243 0.06 3.19 -5.68
CA GLN A 243 1.08 2.19 -5.97
C GLN A 243 0.63 0.77 -5.57
N HIS A 244 -0.25 0.65 -4.58
CA HIS A 244 -0.76 -0.62 -4.07
C HIS A 244 -2.28 -0.57 -3.90
N PRO A 245 -3.07 -0.81 -4.95
CA PRO A 245 -4.53 -0.72 -4.95
C PRO A 245 -5.25 -1.47 -3.83
N THR A 246 -4.65 -2.58 -3.39
CA THR A 246 -5.08 -3.46 -2.29
C THR A 246 -5.24 -2.74 -0.95
N SER A 247 -4.52 -1.64 -0.84
CA SER A 247 -4.40 -0.79 0.33
C SER A 247 -5.57 0.19 0.48
N LEU A 248 -6.46 0.30 -0.52
CA LEU A 248 -7.45 1.38 -0.64
C LEU A 248 -8.28 1.57 0.63
N ILE A 249 -9.08 0.57 1.02
CA ILE A 249 -10.02 0.71 2.13
C ILE A 249 -9.25 1.05 3.41
N CYS A 250 -8.21 0.28 3.72
CA CYS A 250 -7.55 0.35 5.00
C CYS A 250 -6.79 1.67 5.15
N VAL A 251 -5.97 2.04 4.17
CA VAL A 251 -5.22 3.31 4.22
C VAL A 251 -6.15 4.52 4.10
N PHE A 252 -7.17 4.46 3.25
CA PHE A 252 -8.11 5.57 3.12
C PHE A 252 -8.87 5.83 4.42
N TYR A 253 -9.50 4.82 5.00
CA TYR A 253 -10.34 5.01 6.18
C TYR A 253 -9.54 5.25 7.47
N ARG A 254 -8.28 4.81 7.52
CA ARG A 254 -7.37 5.06 8.65
C ARG A 254 -6.67 6.42 8.56
N ALA A 255 -6.16 6.79 7.38
CA ALA A 255 -5.25 7.94 7.24
C ALA A 255 -5.86 9.16 6.55
N ILE A 256 -6.86 8.99 5.68
CA ILE A 256 -7.45 10.08 4.88
C ILE A 256 -8.81 10.50 5.45
N TYR A 257 -9.73 9.55 5.64
CA TYR A 257 -11.10 9.81 6.07
C TYR A 257 -11.19 10.63 7.37
N PRO A 258 -10.44 10.32 8.47
CA PRO A 258 -10.57 11.05 9.74
C PRO A 258 -10.12 12.51 9.65
N LYS A 259 -9.29 12.86 8.64
CA LYS A 259 -8.84 14.24 8.40
C LYS A 259 -9.92 15.08 7.71
N MET A 260 -10.88 14.43 7.03
CA MET A 260 -11.88 15.09 6.20
C MET A 260 -13.30 15.01 6.79
N PHE A 261 -13.60 13.96 7.55
CA PHE A 261 -14.95 13.67 8.04
C PHE A 261 -14.92 13.36 9.54
N ARG A 262 -15.87 13.96 10.28
CA ARG A 262 -16.04 13.71 11.73
C ARG A 262 -16.99 12.56 12.03
N GLU A 263 -17.96 12.31 11.16
CA GLU A 263 -18.95 11.25 11.32
C GLU A 263 -18.34 9.88 11.02
N THR A 264 -18.87 8.83 11.65
CA THR A 264 -18.38 7.47 11.42
C THR A 264 -18.66 7.03 9.98
N ARG A 265 -17.75 6.23 9.39
CA ARG A 265 -17.92 5.74 8.01
C ARG A 265 -19.21 4.94 7.81
N HIS A 266 -19.63 4.18 8.83
CA HIS A 266 -20.82 3.33 8.78
C HIS A 266 -22.11 4.14 8.69
N GLU A 267 -22.13 5.36 9.22
CA GLU A 267 -23.29 6.25 9.12
C GLU A 267 -23.21 7.13 7.87
N PHE A 268 -22.03 7.70 7.61
CA PHE A 268 -21.86 8.72 6.57
C PHE A 268 -21.89 8.13 5.16
N VAL A 269 -21.17 7.03 4.92
CA VAL A 269 -20.97 6.48 3.57
C VAL A 269 -22.30 6.01 2.96
N PRO A 270 -23.16 5.22 3.65
CA PRO A 270 -24.45 4.84 3.08
C PRO A 270 -25.37 6.05 2.83
N ARG A 271 -25.32 7.05 3.72
CA ARG A 271 -26.10 8.30 3.56
C ARG A 271 -25.62 9.10 2.36
N PHE A 272 -24.32 9.09 2.06
CA PHE A 272 -23.75 9.73 0.88
C PHE A 272 -24.37 9.17 -0.41
N PHE A 273 -24.51 7.84 -0.55
CA PHE A 273 -25.11 7.23 -1.75
C PHE A 273 -26.63 7.38 -1.85
N LYS A 274 -27.33 7.58 -0.73
CA LYS A 274 -28.77 7.89 -0.72
C LYS A 274 -29.11 9.30 -1.23
N SER A 275 -28.13 10.20 -1.32
CA SER A 275 -28.33 11.56 -1.82
C SER A 275 -28.58 11.56 -3.33
N TYR A 276 -29.63 12.27 -3.78
CA TYR A 276 -29.94 12.42 -5.21
C TYR A 276 -28.76 13.00 -6.02
N ARG A 277 -27.89 13.80 -5.38
CA ARG A 277 -26.71 14.37 -6.06
C ARG A 277 -25.67 13.32 -6.45
N ASN A 278 -25.70 12.14 -5.82
CA ASN A 278 -24.74 11.06 -6.03
C ASN A 278 -25.36 9.85 -6.75
N TRP A 279 -26.52 10.04 -7.41
CA TRP A 279 -27.27 8.95 -8.04
C TRP A 279 -26.47 8.16 -9.08
N LEU A 280 -25.55 8.81 -9.81
CA LEU A 280 -24.66 8.14 -10.76
C LEU A 280 -23.71 7.17 -10.07
N LEU A 281 -23.22 7.50 -8.87
CA LEU A 281 -22.36 6.61 -8.10
C LEU A 281 -23.17 5.45 -7.51
N GLU A 282 -24.39 5.69 -7.07
CA GLU A 282 -25.32 4.61 -6.66
C GLU A 282 -25.67 3.68 -7.83
N LEU A 283 -25.77 4.19 -9.06
CA LEU A 283 -25.94 3.35 -10.25
C LEU A 283 -24.71 2.46 -10.49
N GLU A 284 -23.50 2.99 -10.34
CA GLU A 284 -22.25 2.21 -10.43
C GLU A 284 -22.21 1.12 -9.36
N ILE A 285 -22.63 1.38 -8.10
CA ILE A 285 -22.74 0.36 -7.05
C ILE A 285 -23.63 -0.81 -7.52
N ARG A 286 -24.80 -0.51 -8.08
CA ARG A 286 -25.72 -1.55 -8.57
C ARG A 286 -25.10 -2.37 -9.69
N GLN A 287 -24.46 -1.71 -10.66
CA GLN A 287 -23.79 -2.39 -11.77
C GLN A 287 -22.67 -3.33 -11.29
N ARG A 288 -21.87 -2.88 -10.32
CA ARG A 288 -20.81 -3.70 -9.70
C ARG A 288 -21.40 -4.91 -8.97
N LEU A 289 -22.46 -4.71 -8.18
CA LEU A 289 -23.15 -5.82 -7.48
C LEU A 289 -23.74 -6.83 -8.46
N ASP A 290 -24.39 -6.38 -9.54
CA ASP A 290 -24.97 -7.28 -10.56
C ASP A 290 -23.89 -8.05 -11.34
N ALA A 291 -22.75 -7.41 -11.64
CA ALA A 291 -21.61 -8.07 -12.28
C ALA A 291 -20.99 -9.13 -11.35
N SER A 292 -20.73 -8.78 -10.08
CA SER A 292 -20.17 -9.69 -9.07
C SER A 292 -21.11 -10.84 -8.73
N CYS A 293 -22.43 -10.62 -8.72
CA CYS A 293 -23.43 -11.67 -8.53
C CYS A 293 -23.36 -12.72 -9.67
N ARG A 294 -23.33 -12.26 -10.92
CA ARG A 294 -23.17 -13.16 -12.08
C ARG A 294 -21.85 -13.91 -12.06
N TYR A 295 -20.77 -13.24 -11.67
CA TYR A 295 -19.45 -13.86 -11.55
C TYR A 295 -19.42 -14.93 -10.45
N THR A 296 -20.00 -14.64 -9.29
CA THR A 296 -20.16 -15.60 -8.18
C THR A 296 -20.94 -16.83 -8.64
N GLN A 297 -22.04 -16.63 -9.37
CA GLN A 297 -22.83 -17.74 -9.90
C GLN A 297 -22.02 -18.58 -10.90
N TYR A 298 -21.28 -17.95 -11.81
CA TYR A 298 -20.38 -18.63 -12.74
C TYR A 298 -19.35 -19.51 -12.02
N LEU A 299 -18.73 -19.00 -10.94
CA LEU A 299 -17.78 -19.78 -10.14
C LEU A 299 -18.46 -21.00 -9.49
N LYS A 300 -19.68 -20.82 -8.97
CA LYS A 300 -20.45 -21.91 -8.34
C LYS A 300 -20.83 -22.98 -9.38
N ASP A 301 -21.35 -22.56 -10.53
CA ASP A 301 -21.76 -23.46 -11.62
C ASP A 301 -20.57 -24.20 -12.24
N SER A 302 -19.39 -23.58 -12.23
CA SER A 302 -18.15 -24.17 -12.78
C SER A 302 -17.37 -25.01 -11.76
N GLY A 303 -17.84 -25.13 -10.52
CA GLY A 303 -17.10 -25.81 -9.44
C GLY A 303 -15.78 -25.13 -9.05
N LEU A 304 -15.65 -23.83 -9.35
CA LEU A 304 -14.48 -23.00 -9.04
C LEU A 304 -14.68 -22.13 -7.79
N PHE A 305 -15.88 -22.14 -7.22
CA PHE A 305 -16.19 -21.38 -6.02
C PHE A 305 -15.53 -22.01 -4.78
N VAL A 306 -14.64 -21.26 -4.13
CA VAL A 306 -13.98 -21.66 -2.90
C VAL A 306 -14.63 -20.94 -1.73
N VAL A 307 -15.19 -21.71 -0.79
CA VAL A 307 -15.76 -21.16 0.45
C VAL A 307 -14.63 -20.79 1.40
N ASP A 308 -14.64 -19.56 1.91
CA ASP A 308 -13.78 -19.18 3.02
C ASP A 308 -14.39 -19.63 4.37
N GLU A 309 -14.04 -20.84 4.77
CA GLU A 309 -14.48 -21.44 6.04
C GLU A 309 -14.04 -20.64 7.27
N GLN A 310 -12.93 -19.88 7.20
CA GLN A 310 -12.47 -19.05 8.32
C GLN A 310 -13.38 -17.84 8.49
N SER A 311 -13.67 -17.13 7.40
CA SER A 311 -14.61 -16.00 7.41
C SER A 311 -16.02 -16.41 7.88
N GLN A 312 -16.49 -17.61 7.52
CA GLN A 312 -17.77 -18.12 8.04
C GLN A 312 -17.76 -18.32 9.55
N LYS A 313 -16.73 -18.98 10.09
CA LYS A 313 -16.61 -19.21 11.55
C LYS A 313 -16.53 -17.90 12.34
N ILE A 314 -15.83 -16.90 11.81
CA ILE A 314 -15.73 -15.57 12.42
C ILE A 314 -17.09 -14.86 12.43
N ASN A 315 -17.82 -14.88 11.30
CA ASN A 315 -19.16 -14.29 11.22
C ASN A 315 -20.16 -14.98 12.16
N GLU A 316 -20.10 -16.31 12.27
CA GLU A 316 -20.94 -17.08 13.21
C GLU A 316 -20.66 -16.73 14.68
N TRP A 317 -19.39 -16.47 15.03
CA TRP A 317 -19.00 -16.03 16.37
C TRP A 317 -19.48 -14.60 16.67
N LEU A 318 -19.33 -13.68 15.72
CA LEU A 318 -19.80 -12.29 15.85
C LEU A 318 -21.31 -12.19 16.09
N LEU A 319 -22.09 -13.10 15.50
CA LEU A 319 -23.53 -13.17 15.68
C LEU A 319 -23.95 -13.71 17.08
N ARG A 320 -23.02 -14.34 17.83
CA ARG A 320 -23.30 -14.97 19.14
C ARG A 320 -22.94 -14.10 20.35
N GLY A 321 -22.20 -13.00 20.19
CA GLY A 321 -21.74 -12.17 21.30
C GLY A 321 -22.60 -10.91 21.53
N PRO A 322 -23.10 -10.64 22.76
CA PRO A 322 -23.70 -9.36 23.08
C PRO A 322 -22.61 -8.33 23.41
N SER A 323 -22.53 -7.27 22.60
CA SER A 323 -21.78 -6.03 22.88
C SER A 323 -20.25 -6.11 22.79
N ILE A 324 -19.71 -6.19 21.57
CA ILE A 324 -18.38 -5.64 21.29
C ILE A 324 -18.55 -4.61 20.17
N CYS A 325 -18.32 -3.33 20.49
CA CYS A 325 -18.29 -2.24 19.53
C CYS A 325 -17.15 -2.49 18.53
N LEU A 326 -17.51 -3.12 17.41
CA LEU A 326 -16.59 -3.65 16.42
C LEU A 326 -16.26 -2.56 15.38
N LEU A 327 -15.00 -2.11 15.34
CA LEU A 327 -14.48 -1.42 14.16
C LEU A 327 -14.05 -2.48 13.13
N ARG A 328 -14.92 -2.72 12.15
CA ARG A 328 -14.72 -3.65 11.04
C ARG A 328 -13.79 -3.04 9.98
N GLU A 329 -12.46 -3.11 10.12
CA GLU A 329 -11.56 -2.75 9.00
C GLU A 329 -11.43 -3.92 8.02
N LEU A 330 -12.17 -3.84 6.92
CA LEU A 330 -12.06 -4.73 5.78
C LEU A 330 -10.74 -4.45 5.05
N VAL A 331 -9.81 -5.41 5.05
CA VAL A 331 -8.70 -5.48 4.08
C VAL A 331 -9.10 -6.53 3.06
N HIS A 332 -9.36 -6.13 1.82
CA HIS A 332 -9.52 -7.07 0.70
C HIS A 332 -8.27 -7.03 -0.15
N ASN A 333 -7.66 -8.20 -0.39
CA ASN A 333 -7.02 -8.43 -1.69
C ASN A 333 -6.86 -9.91 -2.09
N ASN A 334 -7.50 -10.24 -3.21
CA ASN A 334 -7.66 -11.51 -3.91
C ASN A 334 -6.72 -12.68 -3.56
N ASN A 335 -7.29 -13.62 -2.78
CA ASN A 335 -7.07 -15.09 -2.79
C ASN A 335 -6.16 -15.77 -1.76
N LYS A 336 -5.91 -15.14 -0.60
CA LYS A 336 -5.80 -15.75 0.76
C LYS A 336 -4.98 -14.83 1.66
N ILE A 337 -5.55 -14.31 2.76
CA ILE A 337 -4.77 -13.90 3.95
C ILE A 337 -5.49 -14.33 5.22
N LYS A 338 -4.71 -14.98 6.09
CA LYS A 338 -5.02 -15.35 7.46
C LYS A 338 -5.11 -14.11 8.37
N GLU A 339 -6.16 -14.11 9.17
CA GLU A 339 -6.28 -13.54 10.51
C GLU A 339 -6.54 -12.02 10.64
N ASP A 340 -7.71 -11.73 11.21
CA ASP A 340 -8.17 -10.45 11.73
C ASP A 340 -7.32 -9.96 12.91
N VAL A 341 -7.14 -8.63 13.03
CA VAL A 341 -6.62 -8.00 14.26
C VAL A 341 -7.80 -7.37 15.00
N TRP A 342 -7.97 -7.75 16.27
CA TRP A 342 -9.11 -7.32 17.10
C TRP A 342 -8.66 -6.37 18.21
N TYR A 343 -9.44 -5.32 18.46
CA TYR A 343 -9.24 -4.41 19.59
C TYR A 343 -10.13 -4.83 20.76
N TYR A 344 -9.53 -5.29 21.86
CA TYR A 344 -10.24 -5.59 23.12
C TYR A 344 -9.74 -4.65 24.22
N ASN A 345 -10.60 -3.77 24.75
CA ASN A 345 -10.28 -2.89 25.88
C ASN A 345 -8.95 -2.11 25.76
N GLY A 346 -8.58 -1.68 24.55
CA GLY A 346 -7.34 -0.94 24.32
C GLY A 346 -6.05 -1.79 24.31
N LEU A 347 -6.17 -3.12 24.28
CA LEU A 347 -5.07 -4.06 24.03
C LEU A 347 -5.14 -4.56 22.58
N ASN A 348 -3.98 -4.60 21.91
CA ASN A 348 -3.80 -5.22 20.60
C ASN A 348 -3.60 -6.73 20.81
N LEU A 349 -4.57 -7.55 20.40
CA LEU A 349 -4.49 -9.01 20.52
C LEU A 349 -4.65 -9.67 19.14
N THR A 350 -3.85 -10.71 18.88
CA THR A 350 -4.03 -11.66 17.76
C THR A 350 -5.24 -12.57 18.01
N ILE A 351 -5.75 -13.27 16.98
CA ILE A 351 -6.86 -14.24 17.13
C ILE A 351 -6.51 -15.30 18.18
N SER A 352 -5.30 -15.85 18.16
CA SER A 352 -4.87 -16.85 19.14
C SER A 352 -4.86 -16.30 20.56
N GLU A 353 -4.51 -15.02 20.75
CA GLU A 353 -4.54 -14.37 22.06
C GLU A 353 -5.96 -14.05 22.51
N ALA A 354 -6.84 -13.58 21.61
CA ALA A 354 -8.25 -13.35 21.91
C ALA A 354 -8.99 -14.66 22.28
N LEU A 355 -8.69 -15.77 21.61
CA LEU A 355 -9.22 -17.10 21.91
C LEU A 355 -8.76 -17.63 23.29
N ASN A 356 -7.61 -17.18 23.81
CA ASN A 356 -7.16 -17.54 25.15
C ASN A 356 -7.88 -16.74 26.27
N TYR A 357 -8.56 -15.64 25.92
CA TYR A 357 -9.36 -14.84 26.86
C TYR A 357 -10.83 -15.29 26.96
N ILE A 358 -11.22 -16.37 26.26
CA ILE A 358 -12.51 -17.05 26.44
C ILE A 358 -12.62 -17.46 27.92
N PRO A 359 -13.52 -16.87 28.73
CA PRO A 359 -13.83 -17.44 30.02
C PRO A 359 -14.40 -18.84 29.75
N ALA A 360 -13.86 -19.86 30.41
CA ALA A 360 -14.30 -21.25 30.27
C ALA A 360 -15.76 -21.52 30.72
N GLN A 361 -16.61 -20.48 30.82
CA GLN A 361 -17.97 -20.56 31.36
C GLN A 361 -19.10 -20.46 30.34
N ASP A 362 -18.84 -20.16 29.06
CA ASP A 362 -19.90 -20.13 28.02
C ASP A 362 -19.87 -21.34 27.07
N ALA A 363 -19.24 -22.45 27.48
CA ALA A 363 -19.40 -23.76 26.88
C ALA A 363 -20.43 -24.57 27.69
N ALA A 364 -21.71 -24.21 27.59
CA ALA A 364 -22.84 -25.02 28.02
C ALA A 364 -24.00 -24.86 27.04
#